data_AF-A0A8I2DC15-F1
#
_entry.id   AF-A0A8I2DC15-F1
#
_cell.length_a   1.000
_cell.length_b   1.000
_cell.length_c   1.000
_cell.angle_alpha   90.00
_cell.angle_beta   90.00
_cell.angle_gamma   90.00
#
_symmetry.space_group_name_H-M   'P 1'
#
loop_
_entity.id
_entity.type
_entity.pdbx_description
1 polymer ?
#
loop_
_entity_poly.entity_id
_entity_poly.type
_entity_poly.pdbx_seq_one_letter_code
_entity_poly.pdbx_strand_id
1 'polypeptide(L)'
;MNNRQYYLDTAAGEGEKEASMMVAVPGSELTSLLLEQRLEEQTYFTDGEIDYIPEDGGFFFSCKKDEEELRFYIALVDSDPEYTINPYFATDPISPELYAEASAAPQAVIVECLFQGQPLVNYLQQLKVIQILVPDLLLGLDISAAGKVFTREWLNFQLIDDLMPSIDSLYVVHAIYDQEDNEDKPEEERAPTMYWFHTHGLARCGLSEAEIIIPHPIASYYGIPELFWSFVNNSITHGKIVFNEPIFIGQTQAGYEYLVAVPFEEGLLHVGKSTPIDDLKPLEEMNFEFGDASSERFMGDWHDRDESHQHPSAMLFRVTQENPVLESFFEGFEDQNAMMFMRTDEETADMSRKAKLRWEYFTHMLDNYGPKPVAQKKGFFAKFLGKNEEAEDSEWRFLVKCGIGYHDAEEDFDGHEHMWFEPVSWNGDQFEGRLINHPFYVKNMQEGEVYPLTRDDITDWTIYFQDGSYTPDTIYKLLSGAQVH
;
A
#
# COMPACT_ATOMS: atom_id res chain seq x y z
N MET A 1 -14.91 -11.78 22.37
CA MET A 1 -14.21 -10.88 23.32
C MET A 1 -15.10 -9.67 23.58
N ASN A 2 -15.00 -8.95 24.71
CA ASN A 2 -15.67 -7.63 24.80
C ASN A 2 -14.76 -6.57 24.16
N ASN A 3 -15.34 -5.53 23.54
CA ASN A 3 -14.58 -4.54 22.77
C ASN A 3 -13.48 -3.86 23.61
N ARG A 4 -13.76 -3.62 24.90
CA ARG A 4 -12.77 -3.11 25.86
C ARG A 4 -11.49 -3.94 25.90
N GLN A 5 -11.59 -5.27 26.08
CA GLN A 5 -10.41 -6.13 26.15
C GLN A 5 -9.69 -6.19 24.80
N TYR A 6 -10.44 -6.19 23.69
CA TYR A 6 -9.87 -6.16 22.35
C TYR A 6 -8.97 -4.94 22.12
N TYR A 7 -9.44 -3.73 22.46
CA TYR A 7 -8.62 -2.52 22.32
C TYR A 7 -7.42 -2.51 23.27
N LEU A 8 -7.58 -2.99 24.51
CA LEU A 8 -6.47 -3.09 25.47
C LEU A 8 -5.38 -4.04 24.99
N ASP A 9 -5.76 -5.19 24.44
CA ASP A 9 -4.81 -6.19 23.93
C ASP A 9 -4.13 -5.65 22.66
N THR A 10 -4.88 -5.01 21.77
CA THR A 10 -4.30 -4.33 20.58
C THR A 10 -3.30 -3.23 20.98
N ALA A 11 -3.60 -2.45 22.02
CA ALA A 11 -2.70 -1.41 22.54
C ALA A 11 -1.45 -2.00 23.24
N ALA A 12 -1.56 -3.20 23.79
CA ALA A 12 -0.45 -3.93 24.40
C ALA A 12 0.42 -4.68 23.37
N GLY A 13 -0.02 -4.76 22.10
CA GLY A 13 0.62 -5.59 21.07
C GLY A 13 0.31 -7.08 21.20
N GLU A 14 -0.78 -7.41 21.89
CA GLU A 14 -1.31 -8.75 22.12
C GLU A 14 -2.65 -8.97 21.40
N GLY A 15 -2.96 -8.13 20.42
CA GLY A 15 -4.22 -8.19 19.65
C GLY A 15 -4.44 -9.56 19.01
N GLU A 16 -5.70 -10.02 19.07
CA GLU A 16 -6.11 -11.29 18.46
C GLU A 16 -5.91 -11.23 16.94
N LYS A 17 -5.29 -12.27 16.38
CA LYS A 17 -5.03 -12.37 14.94
C LYS A 17 -6.05 -13.26 14.29
N GLU A 18 -6.63 -12.77 13.19
CA GLU A 18 -7.39 -13.60 12.28
C GLU A 18 -6.47 -14.36 11.31
N ALA A 19 -6.98 -15.44 10.73
CA ALA A 19 -6.24 -16.15 9.70
C ALA A 19 -6.16 -15.31 8.43
N SER A 20 -4.94 -15.18 7.87
CA SER A 20 -4.76 -14.65 6.53
C SER A 20 -5.22 -15.71 5.53
N MET A 21 -6.29 -15.45 4.79
CA MET A 21 -6.89 -16.36 3.83
C MET A 21 -6.73 -15.84 2.41
N MET A 22 -6.15 -16.65 1.54
CA MET A 22 -6.03 -16.37 0.11
C MET A 22 -6.57 -17.54 -0.71
N VAL A 23 -7.15 -17.21 -1.87
CA VAL A 23 -7.67 -18.18 -2.83
C VAL A 23 -6.90 -18.03 -4.14
N ALA A 24 -6.39 -19.13 -4.67
CA ALA A 24 -5.67 -19.18 -5.94
C ALA A 24 -6.49 -19.94 -6.98
N VAL A 25 -6.85 -19.26 -8.07
CA VAL A 25 -7.62 -19.83 -9.17
C VAL A 25 -6.66 -20.37 -10.24
N PRO A 26 -6.61 -21.70 -10.47
CA PRO A 26 -5.66 -22.31 -11.40
C PRO A 26 -6.16 -22.25 -12.86
N GLY A 27 -5.21 -22.23 -13.80
CA GLY A 27 -5.50 -22.38 -15.23
C GLY A 27 -5.74 -23.82 -15.67
N SER A 28 -5.28 -24.80 -14.89
CA SER A 28 -5.40 -26.24 -15.15
C SER A 28 -6.06 -26.96 -13.99
N GLU A 29 -6.66 -28.12 -14.27
CA GLU A 29 -7.20 -29.01 -13.24
C GLU A 29 -6.11 -29.48 -12.29
N LEU A 30 -6.39 -29.45 -10.99
CA LEU A 30 -5.47 -29.84 -9.92
C LEU A 30 -5.98 -31.08 -9.17
N THR A 31 -5.06 -31.75 -8.49
CA THR A 31 -5.37 -32.84 -7.56
C THR A 31 -4.58 -32.64 -6.27
N SER A 32 -5.10 -33.11 -5.14
CA SER A 32 -4.37 -33.01 -3.86
C SER A 32 -2.98 -33.64 -3.93
N LEU A 33 -2.83 -34.77 -4.62
CA LEU A 33 -1.53 -35.42 -4.84
C LEU A 33 -0.54 -34.52 -5.60
N LEU A 34 -1.01 -33.75 -6.58
CA LEU A 34 -0.16 -32.82 -7.32
C LEU A 34 0.28 -31.65 -6.44
N LEU A 35 -0.60 -31.15 -5.57
CA LEU A 35 -0.25 -30.11 -4.59
C LEU A 35 0.83 -30.61 -3.62
N GLU A 36 0.66 -31.81 -3.06
CA GLU A 36 1.64 -32.46 -2.20
C GLU A 36 2.99 -32.64 -2.90
N GLN A 37 2.98 -33.18 -4.13
CA GLN A 37 4.19 -33.36 -4.91
C GLN A 37 4.94 -32.03 -5.14
N ARG A 38 4.22 -30.94 -5.42
CA ARG A 38 4.82 -29.61 -5.58
C ARG A 38 5.49 -29.12 -4.29
N LEU A 39 4.89 -29.38 -3.13
CA LEU A 39 5.47 -29.04 -1.82
C LEU A 39 6.68 -29.92 -1.44
N GLU A 40 6.72 -31.18 -1.91
CA GLU A 40 7.87 -32.07 -1.74
C GLU A 40 9.04 -31.73 -2.67
N GLU A 41 8.75 -31.29 -3.90
CA GLU A 41 9.76 -31.02 -4.93
C GLU A 41 10.38 -29.61 -4.85
N GLN A 42 9.69 -28.66 -4.24
CA GLN A 42 10.21 -27.30 -4.05
C GLN A 42 11.44 -27.28 -3.14
N THR A 43 12.30 -26.27 -3.30
CA THR A 43 13.55 -26.12 -2.54
C THR A 43 13.64 -24.83 -1.73
N TYR A 44 12.55 -24.06 -1.69
CA TYR A 44 12.50 -22.76 -1.03
C TYR A 44 12.26 -22.89 0.48
N PHE A 45 11.30 -23.74 0.87
CA PHE A 45 11.04 -24.12 2.25
C PHE A 45 11.81 -25.40 2.62
N THR A 46 12.24 -25.45 3.86
CA THR A 46 12.95 -26.58 4.48
C THR A 46 12.07 -27.27 5.51
N ASP A 47 12.45 -28.47 5.96
CA ASP A 47 11.74 -29.23 7.00
C ASP A 47 10.22 -29.35 6.74
N GLY A 48 9.83 -29.57 5.49
CA GLY A 48 8.43 -29.66 5.08
C GLY A 48 7.75 -30.95 5.56
N GLU A 49 6.64 -30.82 6.29
CA GLU A 49 5.81 -31.92 6.78
C GLU A 49 4.33 -31.66 6.46
N ILE A 50 3.61 -32.71 6.07
CA ILE A 50 2.19 -32.65 5.71
C ILE A 50 1.35 -33.41 6.74
N ASP A 51 0.40 -32.71 7.37
CA ASP A 51 -0.54 -33.26 8.34
C ASP A 51 -1.98 -33.19 7.80
N TYR A 52 -2.60 -34.36 7.56
CA TYR A 52 -3.97 -34.41 7.02
C TYR A 52 -5.04 -34.11 8.07
N ILE A 53 -6.09 -33.40 7.63
CA ILE A 53 -7.31 -33.22 8.41
C ILE A 53 -8.37 -34.19 7.88
N PRO A 54 -8.78 -35.22 8.64
CA PRO A 54 -9.66 -36.27 8.14
C PRO A 54 -11.05 -35.83 7.69
N GLU A 55 -11.53 -34.67 8.16
CA GLU A 55 -12.93 -34.23 7.99
C GLU A 55 -13.12 -33.10 6.95
N ASP A 56 -12.09 -32.28 6.68
CA ASP A 56 -12.24 -31.03 5.91
C ASP A 56 -11.68 -31.06 4.47
N GLY A 57 -11.10 -32.18 4.04
CA GLY A 57 -10.58 -32.34 2.67
C GLY A 57 -9.29 -31.55 2.35
N GLY A 58 -8.73 -30.84 3.34
CA GLY A 58 -7.44 -30.16 3.29
C GLY A 58 -6.35 -30.81 4.14
N PHE A 59 -5.18 -30.17 4.17
CA PHE A 59 -4.03 -30.57 4.98
C PHE A 59 -3.27 -29.35 5.48
N PHE A 60 -2.52 -29.51 6.57
CA PHE A 60 -1.53 -28.54 6.99
C PHE A 60 -0.18 -28.87 6.36
N PHE A 61 0.51 -27.84 5.86
CA PHE A 61 1.92 -27.87 5.51
C PHE A 61 2.70 -27.07 6.54
N SER A 62 3.47 -27.78 7.35
CA SER A 62 4.40 -27.18 8.33
C SER A 62 5.79 -27.16 7.70
N CYS A 63 6.50 -26.04 7.76
CA CYS A 63 7.81 -25.91 7.15
C CYS A 63 8.64 -24.80 7.81
N LYS A 64 9.86 -24.60 7.33
CA LYS A 64 10.75 -23.51 7.76
C LYS A 64 11.28 -22.69 6.60
N LYS A 65 11.35 -21.38 6.82
CA LYS A 65 12.18 -20.46 6.05
C LYS A 65 13.17 -19.80 6.99
N ASP A 66 14.46 -20.04 6.75
CA ASP A 66 15.54 -19.59 7.62
C ASP A 66 15.35 -20.07 9.09
N GLU A 67 15.07 -19.19 10.05
CA GLU A 67 14.79 -19.54 11.44
C GLU A 67 13.27 -19.56 11.77
N GLU A 68 12.41 -19.15 10.85
CA GLU A 68 10.97 -19.04 11.07
C GLU A 68 10.25 -20.38 10.82
N GLU A 69 9.44 -20.80 11.78
CA GLU A 69 8.51 -21.91 11.64
C GLU A 69 7.18 -21.40 11.07
N LEU A 70 6.75 -22.00 9.97
CA LEU A 70 5.58 -21.59 9.21
C LEU A 70 4.60 -22.74 9.14
N ARG A 71 3.31 -22.41 9.14
CA ARG A 71 2.24 -23.39 9.02
C ARG A 71 1.11 -22.86 8.16
N PHE A 72 0.82 -23.58 7.09
CA PHE A 72 -0.22 -23.24 6.13
C PHE A 72 -1.30 -24.31 6.14
N TYR A 73 -2.57 -23.92 6.22
CA TYR A 73 -3.68 -24.79 5.84
C TYR A 73 -3.90 -24.67 4.33
N ILE A 74 -4.02 -25.80 3.65
CA ILE A 74 -4.16 -25.89 2.20
C ILE A 74 -5.35 -26.80 1.88
N ALA A 75 -6.27 -26.32 1.04
CA ALA A 75 -7.40 -27.11 0.57
C ALA A 75 -7.64 -26.87 -0.92
N LEU A 76 -7.85 -27.97 -1.66
CA LEU A 76 -8.38 -27.94 -3.01
C LEU A 76 -9.90 -28.02 -2.93
N VAL A 77 -10.59 -27.00 -3.41
CA VAL A 77 -12.05 -26.90 -3.37
C VAL A 77 -12.64 -26.79 -4.76
N ASP A 78 -13.87 -27.29 -4.92
CA ASP A 78 -14.66 -27.03 -6.12
C ASP A 78 -15.12 -25.56 -6.10
N SER A 79 -15.12 -24.91 -7.26
CA SER A 79 -15.60 -23.53 -7.37
C SER A 79 -17.10 -23.42 -7.07
N ASP A 80 -17.47 -22.43 -6.27
CA ASP A 80 -18.86 -22.10 -6.00
C ASP A 80 -19.46 -21.31 -7.19
N PRO A 81 -20.48 -21.84 -7.88
CA PRO A 81 -21.11 -21.14 -9.02
C PRO A 81 -21.85 -19.85 -8.61
N GLU A 82 -22.12 -19.64 -7.32
CA GLU A 82 -22.73 -18.41 -6.79
C GLU A 82 -21.67 -17.34 -6.44
N TYR A 83 -20.42 -17.75 -6.23
CA TYR A 83 -19.35 -16.82 -5.91
C TYR A 83 -18.98 -15.96 -7.13
N THR A 84 -18.96 -14.64 -6.94
CA THR A 84 -18.58 -13.68 -7.98
C THR A 84 -17.27 -13.00 -7.59
N ILE A 85 -16.27 -13.11 -8.45
CA ILE A 85 -15.00 -12.38 -8.28
C ILE A 85 -15.27 -10.89 -8.46
N ASN A 86 -14.87 -10.08 -7.48
CA ASN A 86 -15.00 -8.63 -7.56
C ASN A 86 -13.63 -7.95 -7.75
N PRO A 87 -13.30 -7.47 -8.96
CA PRO A 87 -11.97 -6.92 -9.25
C PRO A 87 -11.81 -5.45 -8.84
N TYR A 88 -12.68 -4.85 -8.01
CA TYR A 88 -12.58 -3.43 -7.62
C TYR A 88 -11.22 -3.06 -7.01
N PHE A 89 -10.59 -3.99 -6.27
CA PHE A 89 -9.29 -3.78 -5.64
C PHE A 89 -8.16 -4.53 -6.34
N ALA A 90 -8.23 -4.73 -7.65
CA ALA A 90 -7.22 -5.49 -8.37
C ALA A 90 -5.84 -4.77 -8.43
N THR A 91 -4.75 -5.53 -8.31
CA THR A 91 -3.37 -5.02 -8.49
C THR A 91 -3.11 -4.52 -9.90
N ASP A 92 -3.85 -5.08 -10.87
CA ASP A 92 -3.75 -4.82 -12.30
C ASP A 92 -5.13 -4.72 -12.93
N PRO A 93 -5.28 -4.01 -14.07
CA PRO A 93 -6.46 -4.13 -14.90
C PRO A 93 -6.66 -5.60 -15.33
N ILE A 94 -7.84 -6.13 -15.06
CA ILE A 94 -8.20 -7.50 -15.44
C ILE A 94 -8.93 -7.47 -16.79
N SER A 95 -8.41 -8.21 -17.77
CA SER A 95 -9.07 -8.29 -19.08
C SER A 95 -10.38 -9.08 -18.98
N PRO A 96 -11.40 -8.79 -19.82
CA PRO A 96 -12.64 -9.56 -19.83
C PRO A 96 -12.42 -11.06 -20.09
N GLU A 97 -11.43 -11.41 -20.90
CA GLU A 97 -11.07 -12.80 -21.19
C GLU A 97 -10.50 -13.50 -19.97
N LEU A 98 -9.52 -12.88 -19.28
CA LEU A 98 -8.93 -13.43 -18.06
C LEU A 98 -9.98 -13.57 -16.95
N TYR A 99 -10.84 -12.56 -16.79
CA TYR A 99 -11.94 -12.61 -15.83
C TYR A 99 -12.91 -13.77 -16.11
N ALA A 100 -13.30 -13.94 -17.38
CA ALA A 100 -14.20 -15.01 -17.79
C ALA A 100 -13.58 -16.39 -17.62
N GLU A 101 -12.28 -16.53 -17.92
CA GLU A 101 -11.53 -17.77 -17.72
C GLU A 101 -11.45 -18.13 -16.22
N ALA A 102 -11.05 -17.17 -15.37
CA ALA A 102 -10.96 -17.39 -13.94
C ALA A 102 -12.32 -17.70 -13.30
N SER A 103 -13.39 -17.01 -13.73
CA SER A 103 -14.75 -17.25 -13.22
C SER A 103 -15.33 -18.60 -13.67
N ALA A 104 -14.78 -19.19 -14.74
CA ALA A 104 -15.19 -20.51 -15.24
C ALA A 104 -14.30 -21.65 -14.72
N ALA A 105 -13.23 -21.35 -13.98
CA ALA A 105 -12.35 -22.36 -13.43
C ALA A 105 -13.13 -23.27 -12.47
N PRO A 106 -13.03 -24.60 -12.58
CA PRO A 106 -13.86 -25.53 -11.82
C PRO A 106 -13.39 -25.73 -10.37
N GLN A 107 -12.18 -25.26 -10.04
CA GLN A 107 -11.52 -25.51 -8.78
C GLN A 107 -10.78 -24.25 -8.31
N ALA A 108 -10.49 -24.18 -7.02
CA ALA A 108 -9.58 -23.21 -6.44
C ALA A 108 -8.75 -23.84 -5.33
N VAL A 109 -7.60 -23.23 -5.01
CA VAL A 109 -6.76 -23.62 -3.87
C VAL A 109 -6.88 -22.55 -2.79
N ILE A 110 -7.37 -22.93 -1.62
CA ILE A 110 -7.36 -22.10 -0.42
C ILE A 110 -6.00 -22.28 0.26
N VAL A 111 -5.37 -21.16 0.63
CA VAL A 111 -4.16 -21.12 1.44
C VAL A 111 -4.39 -20.18 2.61
N GLU A 112 -4.34 -20.72 3.82
CA GLU A 112 -4.55 -19.98 5.07
C GLU A 112 -3.34 -20.10 6.00
N CYS A 113 -3.02 -19.03 6.73
CA CYS A 113 -2.03 -19.09 7.80
C CYS A 113 -2.30 -18.03 8.88
N LEU A 114 -1.82 -18.28 10.11
CA LEU A 114 -1.73 -17.22 11.12
C LEU A 114 -0.37 -16.55 11.01
N PHE A 115 -0.37 -15.22 10.91
CA PHE A 115 0.89 -14.45 10.87
C PHE A 115 1.60 -14.48 12.23
N GLN A 116 2.90 -14.77 12.21
CA GLN A 116 3.76 -14.78 13.39
C GLN A 116 4.94 -13.82 13.21
N GLY A 117 5.34 -13.07 14.23
CA GLY A 117 6.39 -12.06 14.05
C GLY A 117 5.96 -10.97 13.06
N GLN A 118 6.77 -10.73 12.02
CA GLN A 118 6.55 -9.63 11.06
C GLN A 118 5.48 -9.98 9.99
N PRO A 119 4.36 -9.22 9.89
CA PRO A 119 3.28 -9.53 8.95
C PRO A 119 3.70 -9.62 7.47
N LEU A 120 4.56 -8.70 7.00
CA LEU A 120 5.01 -8.68 5.60
C LEU A 120 5.81 -9.92 5.23
N VAL A 121 6.61 -10.46 6.14
CA VAL A 121 7.36 -11.70 5.92
C VAL A 121 6.39 -12.86 5.72
N ASN A 122 5.39 -12.99 6.59
CA ASN A 122 4.41 -14.08 6.49
C ASN A 122 3.55 -13.97 5.22
N TYR A 123 3.16 -12.74 4.85
CA TYR A 123 2.47 -12.47 3.60
C TYR A 123 3.31 -12.89 2.39
N LEU A 124 4.60 -12.55 2.36
CA LEU A 124 5.54 -12.99 1.32
C LEU A 124 5.63 -14.52 1.26
N GLN A 125 5.71 -15.20 2.40
CA GLN A 125 5.75 -16.67 2.42
C GLN A 125 4.44 -17.29 1.92
N GLN A 126 3.28 -16.71 2.27
CA GLN A 126 1.98 -17.15 1.77
C GLN A 126 1.88 -17.01 0.24
N LEU A 127 2.33 -15.88 -0.31
CA LEU A 127 2.41 -15.68 -1.77
C LEU A 127 3.34 -16.72 -2.43
N LYS A 128 4.49 -17.04 -1.80
CA LYS A 128 5.41 -18.06 -2.33
C LYS A 128 4.78 -19.45 -2.34
N VAL A 129 4.04 -19.82 -1.29
CA VAL A 129 3.28 -21.08 -1.26
C VAL A 129 2.27 -21.12 -2.41
N ILE A 130 1.54 -20.03 -2.66
CA ILE A 130 0.61 -19.94 -3.79
C ILE A 130 1.32 -20.14 -5.13
N GLN A 131 2.46 -19.48 -5.35
CA GLN A 131 3.26 -19.63 -6.58
C GLN A 131 3.72 -21.09 -6.80
N ILE A 132 4.11 -21.78 -5.73
CA ILE A 132 4.51 -23.19 -5.79
C ILE A 132 3.31 -24.09 -6.11
N LEU A 133 2.19 -23.88 -5.42
CA LEU A 133 0.99 -24.70 -5.55
C LEU A 133 0.26 -24.49 -6.86
N VAL A 134 0.27 -23.27 -7.41
CA VAL A 134 -0.50 -22.86 -8.60
C VAL A 134 0.37 -22.01 -9.54
N PRO A 135 1.38 -22.60 -10.21
CA PRO A 135 2.30 -21.84 -11.07
C PRO A 135 1.62 -21.28 -12.32
N ASP A 136 0.50 -21.87 -12.75
CA ASP A 136 -0.34 -21.43 -13.86
C ASP A 136 -1.55 -20.62 -13.38
N LEU A 137 -1.39 -19.85 -12.30
CA LEU A 137 -2.40 -18.96 -11.73
C LEU A 137 -3.09 -18.12 -12.80
N LEU A 138 -4.43 -18.09 -12.77
CA LEU A 138 -5.24 -17.11 -13.49
C LEU A 138 -5.37 -15.84 -12.65
N LEU A 139 -5.94 -15.96 -11.45
CA LEU A 139 -6.11 -14.89 -10.48
C LEU A 139 -5.93 -15.42 -9.06
N GLY A 140 -5.32 -14.60 -8.20
CA GLY A 140 -5.37 -14.79 -6.76
C GLY A 140 -6.32 -13.78 -6.11
N LEU A 141 -6.95 -14.18 -5.01
CA LEU A 141 -7.90 -13.38 -4.24
C LEU A 141 -7.44 -13.36 -2.78
N ASP A 142 -7.13 -12.20 -2.24
CA ASP A 142 -6.83 -12.01 -0.83
C ASP A 142 -8.12 -11.74 -0.07
N ILE A 143 -8.72 -12.81 0.47
CA ILE A 143 -10.03 -12.77 1.13
C ILE A 143 -9.97 -11.91 2.39
N SER A 144 -8.85 -11.97 3.13
CA SER A 144 -8.63 -11.13 4.30
C SER A 144 -8.59 -9.64 3.98
N ALA A 145 -8.25 -9.25 2.74
CA ALA A 145 -8.25 -7.86 2.27
C ALA A 145 -9.41 -7.59 1.30
N ALA A 146 -10.64 -7.93 1.71
CA ALA A 146 -11.89 -7.75 0.94
C ALA A 146 -11.85 -8.32 -0.49
N GLY A 147 -11.19 -9.47 -0.68
CA GLY A 147 -11.10 -10.13 -1.98
C GLY A 147 -10.19 -9.41 -2.97
N LYS A 148 -9.20 -8.65 -2.50
CA LYS A 148 -8.20 -7.97 -3.35
C LYS A 148 -7.62 -8.94 -4.37
N VAL A 149 -7.75 -8.60 -5.65
CA VAL A 149 -7.37 -9.48 -6.75
C VAL A 149 -5.93 -9.22 -7.16
N PHE A 150 -5.14 -10.28 -7.35
CA PHE A 150 -3.80 -10.17 -7.91
C PHE A 150 -3.58 -11.10 -9.11
N THR A 151 -2.77 -10.65 -10.06
CA THR A 151 -2.44 -11.40 -11.27
C THR A 151 -1.21 -12.28 -11.05
N ARG A 152 -1.03 -13.26 -11.95
CA ARG A 152 0.20 -14.07 -11.99
C ARG A 152 1.42 -13.22 -12.29
N GLU A 153 1.29 -12.24 -13.17
CA GLU A 153 2.37 -11.33 -13.54
C GLU A 153 2.82 -10.48 -12.34
N TRP A 154 1.87 -9.95 -11.57
CA TRP A 154 2.18 -9.27 -10.30
C TRP A 154 2.81 -10.24 -9.30
N LEU A 155 2.22 -11.41 -9.06
CA LEU A 155 2.72 -12.40 -8.10
C LEU A 155 4.17 -12.77 -8.40
N ASN A 156 4.43 -13.13 -9.65
CA ASN A 156 5.77 -13.51 -10.08
C ASN A 156 6.74 -12.34 -9.91
N PHE A 157 6.36 -11.14 -10.33
CA PHE A 157 7.23 -9.97 -10.22
C PHE A 157 7.57 -9.60 -8.77
N GLN A 158 6.61 -9.68 -7.86
CA GLN A 158 6.86 -9.45 -6.44
C GLN A 158 7.79 -10.50 -5.82
N LEU A 159 7.84 -11.70 -6.40
CA LEU A 159 8.61 -12.84 -5.91
C LEU A 159 9.95 -13.09 -6.64
N ILE A 160 10.31 -12.29 -7.66
CA ILE A 160 11.57 -12.41 -8.42
C ILE A 160 12.77 -12.13 -7.52
N ASP A 161 12.69 -11.03 -6.77
CA ASP A 161 13.70 -10.62 -5.82
C ASP A 161 13.20 -10.98 -4.42
N ASP A 162 14.08 -11.40 -3.51
CA ASP A 162 13.75 -11.62 -2.09
C ASP A 162 13.53 -10.26 -1.39
N LEU A 163 12.48 -9.56 -1.81
CA LEU A 163 12.08 -8.21 -1.42
C LEU A 163 10.76 -8.26 -0.66
N MET A 164 10.58 -7.31 0.26
CA MET A 164 9.32 -7.20 0.97
C MET A 164 8.27 -6.54 0.06
N PRO A 165 7.03 -7.06 0.06
CA PRO A 165 5.90 -6.36 -0.53
C PRO A 165 5.68 -5.02 0.19
N SER A 166 5.06 -4.08 -0.50
CA SER A 166 4.66 -2.81 0.10
C SER A 166 3.59 -3.02 1.18
N ILE A 167 3.54 -2.16 2.20
CA ILE A 167 2.66 -2.34 3.37
C ILE A 167 1.17 -2.36 2.99
N ASP A 168 0.79 -1.61 1.96
CA ASP A 168 -0.55 -1.58 1.36
C ASP A 168 -0.90 -2.87 0.61
N SER A 169 0.02 -3.82 0.49
CA SER A 169 -0.31 -5.19 0.07
C SER A 169 -1.14 -5.92 1.13
N LEU A 170 -1.03 -5.53 2.41
CA LEU A 170 -1.70 -6.20 3.53
C LEU A 170 -3.16 -5.79 3.74
N TYR A 171 -3.63 -4.73 3.11
CA TYR A 171 -4.99 -4.25 3.32
C TYR A 171 -5.53 -3.54 2.08
N VAL A 172 -6.82 -3.24 2.09
CA VAL A 172 -7.45 -2.30 1.17
C VAL A 172 -8.13 -1.19 1.95
N VAL A 173 -8.24 0.00 1.36
CA VAL A 173 -9.10 1.07 1.88
C VAL A 173 -10.34 1.11 1.00
N HIS A 174 -11.49 0.84 1.60
CA HIS A 174 -12.79 0.96 0.95
C HIS A 174 -13.38 2.32 1.26
N ALA A 175 -13.95 2.98 0.25
CA ALA A 175 -14.61 4.27 0.37
C ALA A 175 -16.10 4.12 0.05
N ILE A 176 -16.95 4.40 1.04
CA ILE A 176 -18.41 4.48 0.89
C ILE A 176 -18.80 5.96 0.94
N TYR A 177 -19.76 6.37 0.11
CA TYR A 177 -20.23 7.75 0.02
C TYR A 177 -21.68 7.80 -0.43
N ASP A 178 -22.39 8.88 -0.07
CA ASP A 178 -23.81 9.05 -0.35
C ASP A 178 -24.05 9.32 -1.83
N GLN A 179 -24.71 8.36 -2.50
CA GLN A 179 -25.11 8.50 -3.90
C GLN A 179 -26.61 8.80 -4.06
N GLU A 180 -27.46 8.39 -3.10
CA GLU A 180 -28.91 8.25 -3.30
C GLU A 180 -29.69 9.58 -3.37
N ASP A 181 -29.24 10.66 -2.72
CA ASP A 181 -30.00 11.93 -2.67
C ASP A 181 -29.87 12.82 -3.93
N ASN A 182 -29.17 12.33 -4.96
CA ASN A 182 -28.78 13.14 -6.12
C ASN A 182 -29.17 12.56 -7.49
N GLU A 183 -29.91 11.45 -7.57
CA GLU A 183 -30.33 10.85 -8.85
C GLU A 183 -31.15 11.83 -9.72
N ASP A 184 -31.95 12.70 -9.11
CA ASP A 184 -32.75 13.72 -9.80
C ASP A 184 -31.97 14.99 -10.20
N LYS A 185 -30.70 15.12 -9.77
CA LYS A 185 -29.84 16.27 -10.09
C LYS A 185 -28.97 16.00 -11.33
N PRO A 186 -28.58 17.05 -12.09
CA PRO A 186 -27.60 16.92 -13.17
C PRO A 186 -26.31 16.27 -12.67
N GLU A 187 -25.66 15.44 -13.49
CA GLU A 187 -24.43 14.70 -13.15
C GLU A 187 -23.31 15.59 -12.57
N GLU A 188 -23.23 16.83 -13.06
CA GLU A 188 -22.30 17.89 -12.60
C GLU A 188 -22.57 18.38 -11.15
N GLU A 189 -23.74 18.07 -10.58
CA GLU A 189 -24.18 18.45 -9.23
C GLU A 189 -24.30 17.25 -8.27
N ARG A 190 -23.89 16.04 -8.69
CA ARG A 190 -23.96 14.79 -7.88
C ARG A 190 -22.71 14.52 -7.07
N ALA A 191 -22.07 15.56 -6.52
CA ALA A 191 -20.92 15.36 -5.65
C ALA A 191 -21.38 14.74 -4.32
N PRO A 192 -20.68 13.72 -3.78
CA PRO A 192 -21.03 13.17 -2.48
C PRO A 192 -20.85 14.21 -1.38
N THR A 193 -21.66 14.11 -0.34
CA THR A 193 -21.68 15.03 0.80
C THR A 193 -21.13 14.44 2.07
N MET A 194 -20.97 13.11 2.13
CA MET A 194 -20.40 12.38 3.25
C MET A 194 -19.57 11.21 2.76
N TYR A 195 -18.54 10.86 3.53
CA TYR A 195 -17.64 9.77 3.20
C TYR A 195 -17.33 8.94 4.43
N TRP A 196 -17.29 7.63 4.23
CA TRP A 196 -16.77 6.66 5.18
C TRP A 196 -15.68 5.84 4.51
N PHE A 197 -14.46 5.99 5.01
CA PHE A 197 -13.33 5.17 4.61
C PHE A 197 -13.04 4.16 5.70
N HIS A 198 -12.82 2.91 5.33
CA HIS A 198 -12.41 1.88 6.27
C HIS A 198 -11.47 0.87 5.63
N THR A 199 -10.61 0.27 6.44
CA THR A 199 -9.70 -0.78 5.98
C THR A 199 -10.33 -2.17 6.07
N HIS A 200 -9.81 -3.08 5.25
CA HIS A 200 -9.96 -4.53 5.43
C HIS A 200 -8.58 -5.18 5.32
N GLY A 201 -8.21 -6.02 6.29
CA GLY A 201 -7.00 -6.84 6.26
C GLY A 201 -5.98 -6.57 7.37
N LEU A 202 -6.26 -5.65 8.28
CA LEU A 202 -5.41 -5.38 9.44
C LEU A 202 -5.61 -6.42 10.55
N ALA A 203 -6.77 -7.07 10.64
CA ALA A 203 -7.07 -8.09 11.64
C ALA A 203 -6.09 -9.29 11.62
N ARG A 204 -5.64 -9.74 10.44
CA ARG A 204 -4.59 -10.78 10.31
C ARG A 204 -3.22 -10.35 10.84
N CYS A 205 -3.00 -9.05 11.02
CA CYS A 205 -1.79 -8.49 11.63
C CYS A 205 -1.90 -8.39 13.16
N GLY A 206 -3.09 -8.64 13.75
CA GLY A 206 -3.37 -8.41 15.17
C GLY A 206 -3.66 -6.94 15.50
N LEU A 207 -4.08 -6.17 14.49
CA LEU A 207 -4.44 -4.76 14.61
C LEU A 207 -5.95 -4.59 14.37
N SER A 208 -6.53 -3.53 14.92
CA SER A 208 -7.89 -3.10 14.57
C SER A 208 -7.92 -2.53 13.16
N GLU A 209 -9.02 -2.78 12.44
CA GLU A 209 -9.28 -2.03 11.20
C GLU A 209 -9.34 -0.53 11.52
N ALA A 210 -8.95 0.31 10.56
CA ALA A 210 -8.89 1.74 10.71
C ALA A 210 -10.01 2.41 9.90
N GLU A 211 -10.57 3.49 10.42
CA GLU A 211 -11.69 4.19 9.81
C GLU A 211 -11.55 5.70 9.85
N ILE A 212 -12.03 6.38 8.81
CA ILE A 212 -12.19 7.83 8.75
C ILE A 212 -13.62 8.13 8.35
N ILE A 213 -14.30 8.96 9.15
CA ILE A 213 -15.64 9.48 8.83
C ILE A 213 -15.51 10.97 8.54
N ILE A 214 -16.01 11.37 7.36
CA ILE A 214 -16.05 12.76 6.92
C ILE A 214 -17.52 13.15 6.72
N PRO A 215 -18.13 13.88 7.67
CA PRO A 215 -19.56 14.23 7.63
C PRO A 215 -19.83 15.47 6.76
N HIS A 216 -18.97 15.77 5.79
CA HIS A 216 -19.08 16.93 4.91
C HIS A 216 -18.39 16.65 3.55
N PRO A 217 -18.73 17.43 2.49
CA PRO A 217 -18.10 17.31 1.19
C PRO A 217 -16.58 17.54 1.26
N ILE A 218 -15.84 16.91 0.35
CA ILE A 218 -14.41 17.17 0.14
C ILE A 218 -14.16 17.54 -1.31
N ALA A 219 -13.25 18.49 -1.54
CA ALA A 219 -12.84 18.88 -2.88
C ALA A 219 -11.88 17.85 -3.53
N SER A 220 -11.22 17.02 -2.72
CA SER A 220 -10.23 16.04 -3.15
C SER A 220 -10.09 14.90 -2.15
N TYR A 221 -9.80 13.70 -2.66
CA TYR A 221 -9.41 12.52 -1.88
C TYR A 221 -7.89 12.48 -1.57
N TYR A 222 -7.14 13.45 -2.08
CA TYR A 222 -5.68 13.50 -1.97
C TYR A 222 -5.24 13.42 -0.51
N GLY A 223 -4.24 12.56 -0.23
CA GLY A 223 -3.66 12.38 1.10
C GLY A 223 -4.37 11.33 1.96
N ILE A 224 -5.65 10.99 1.72
CA ILE A 224 -6.37 9.98 2.52
C ILE A 224 -5.64 8.62 2.52
N PRO A 225 -5.25 8.05 1.35
CA PRO A 225 -4.50 6.80 1.34
C PRO A 225 -3.18 6.88 2.10
N GLU A 226 -2.47 8.01 2.01
CA GLU A 226 -1.19 8.25 2.67
C GLU A 226 -1.32 8.38 4.19
N LEU A 227 -2.46 8.85 4.70
CA LEU A 227 -2.77 8.83 6.13
C LEU A 227 -2.94 7.40 6.65
N PHE A 228 -3.77 6.60 5.98
CA PHE A 228 -3.92 5.18 6.31
C PHE A 228 -2.58 4.48 6.24
N TRP A 229 -1.80 4.75 5.19
CA TRP A 229 -0.46 4.21 5.04
C TRP A 229 0.43 4.55 6.23
N SER A 230 0.53 5.83 6.60
CA SER A 230 1.39 6.29 7.69
C SER A 230 0.97 5.67 9.02
N PHE A 231 -0.34 5.61 9.29
CA PHE A 231 -0.90 4.98 10.48
C PHE A 231 -0.64 3.47 10.53
N VAL A 232 -0.91 2.76 9.44
CA VAL A 232 -0.76 1.29 9.36
C VAL A 232 0.71 0.91 9.44
N ASN A 233 1.60 1.63 8.74
CA ASN A 233 3.04 1.39 8.80
C ASN A 233 3.55 1.57 10.24
N ASN A 234 3.20 2.70 10.89
CA ASN A 234 3.55 2.92 12.29
C ASN A 234 3.03 1.79 13.19
N SER A 235 1.78 1.37 13.01
CA SER A 235 1.16 0.34 13.84
C SER A 235 1.80 -1.04 13.64
N ILE A 236 2.15 -1.40 12.40
CA ILE A 236 2.83 -2.67 12.09
C ILE A 236 4.27 -2.66 12.60
N THR A 237 5.02 -1.58 12.41
CA THR A 237 6.40 -1.46 12.91
C THR A 237 6.46 -1.59 14.44
N HIS A 238 5.49 -1.04 15.16
CA HIS A 238 5.43 -1.16 16.62
C HIS A 238 4.68 -2.41 17.11
N GLY A 239 4.01 -3.14 16.22
CA GLY A 239 3.18 -4.31 16.53
C GLY A 239 1.95 -3.99 17.39
N LYS A 240 1.46 -2.75 17.39
CA LYS A 240 0.34 -2.28 18.23
C LYS A 240 -0.27 -1.00 17.66
N ILE A 241 -1.49 -0.67 18.10
CA ILE A 241 -2.10 0.65 17.87
C ILE A 241 -1.91 1.50 19.13
N VAL A 242 -1.44 2.74 18.95
CA VAL A 242 -1.40 3.74 20.02
C VAL A 242 -2.71 4.53 20.00
N PHE A 243 -3.59 4.24 20.96
CA PHE A 243 -4.87 4.95 21.10
C PHE A 243 -4.73 6.24 21.91
N ASN A 244 -5.49 7.26 21.52
CA ASN A 244 -5.66 8.54 22.20
C ASN A 244 -4.39 9.40 22.33
N GLU A 245 -3.30 9.04 21.65
CA GLU A 245 -2.07 9.83 21.59
C GLU A 245 -1.78 10.26 20.14
N PRO A 246 -1.16 11.44 19.94
CA PRO A 246 -0.80 11.92 18.61
C PRO A 246 0.35 11.11 17.99
N ILE A 247 0.09 10.54 16.82
CA ILE A 247 1.05 9.84 15.96
C ILE A 247 1.48 10.80 14.85
N PHE A 248 2.77 11.11 14.79
CA PHE A 248 3.30 11.97 13.73
C PHE A 248 3.17 11.31 12.36
N ILE A 249 2.58 12.03 11.40
CA ILE A 249 2.33 11.53 10.04
C ILE A 249 2.95 12.37 8.95
N GLY A 250 3.42 13.57 9.26
CA GLY A 250 4.07 14.40 8.27
C GLY A 250 4.15 15.87 8.63
N GLN A 251 4.66 16.65 7.68
CA GLN A 251 4.87 18.07 7.83
C GLN A 251 4.31 18.83 6.62
N THR A 252 3.70 19.97 6.89
CA THR A 252 3.25 20.93 5.89
C THR A 252 4.04 22.23 6.05
N GLN A 253 3.80 23.23 5.19
CA GLN A 253 4.37 24.56 5.40
C GLN A 253 3.88 25.24 6.69
N ALA A 254 2.71 24.82 7.19
CA ALA A 254 2.09 25.41 8.38
C ALA A 254 2.62 24.83 9.68
N GLY A 255 3.06 23.56 9.69
CA GLY A 255 3.53 22.88 10.89
C GLY A 255 3.55 21.37 10.76
N TYR A 256 3.61 20.70 11.92
CA TYR A 256 3.54 19.24 12.00
C TYR A 256 2.10 18.73 12.06
N GLU A 257 1.88 17.61 11.40
CA GLU A 257 0.58 16.94 11.28
C GLU A 257 0.62 15.60 12.03
N TYR A 258 -0.48 15.32 12.73
CA TYR A 258 -0.62 14.13 13.56
C TYR A 258 -1.97 13.45 13.29
N LEU A 259 -2.02 12.14 13.55
CA LEU A 259 -3.25 11.38 13.70
C LEU A 259 -3.43 10.94 15.15
N VAL A 260 -4.68 10.86 15.60
CA VAL A 260 -5.05 10.21 16.85
C VAL A 260 -6.03 9.10 16.51
N ALA A 261 -5.68 7.88 16.89
CA ALA A 261 -6.59 6.73 16.82
C ALA A 261 -7.44 6.68 18.08
N VAL A 262 -8.76 6.58 17.93
CA VAL A 262 -9.74 6.50 19.01
C VAL A 262 -10.59 5.24 18.81
N PRO A 263 -10.92 4.46 19.85
CA PRO A 263 -11.88 3.37 19.72
C PRO A 263 -13.17 3.85 19.05
N PHE A 264 -13.70 3.10 18.09
CA PHE A 264 -14.86 3.49 17.28
C PHE A 264 -16.01 4.09 18.11
N GLU A 265 -16.39 3.41 19.20
CA GLU A 265 -17.53 3.77 20.04
C GLU A 265 -17.37 5.16 20.68
N GLU A 266 -16.16 5.50 21.11
CA GLU A 266 -15.85 6.84 21.62
C GLU A 266 -15.67 7.82 20.46
N GLY A 267 -15.02 7.41 19.36
CA GLY A 267 -14.80 8.23 18.17
C GLY A 267 -16.10 8.85 17.62
N LEU A 268 -17.19 8.09 17.61
CA LEU A 268 -18.52 8.58 17.21
C LEU A 268 -19.06 9.77 18.02
N LEU A 269 -18.53 10.00 19.22
CA LEU A 269 -18.86 11.16 20.04
C LEU A 269 -18.16 12.43 19.55
N HIS A 270 -17.06 12.30 18.80
CA HIS A 270 -16.19 13.39 18.37
C HIS A 270 -16.36 13.78 16.91
N VAL A 271 -17.02 12.95 16.09
CA VAL A 271 -17.29 13.26 14.68
C VAL A 271 -18.00 14.61 14.54
N GLY A 272 -17.41 15.52 13.76
CA GLY A 272 -17.93 16.88 13.53
C GLY A 272 -17.88 17.82 14.75
N LYS A 273 -17.07 17.51 15.78
CA LYS A 273 -16.90 18.35 16.96
C LYS A 273 -15.44 18.73 17.17
N SER A 274 -15.21 19.93 17.70
CA SER A 274 -13.88 20.38 18.13
C SER A 274 -13.60 19.88 19.55
N THR A 275 -13.06 18.67 19.70
CA THR A 275 -12.68 18.10 21.01
C THR A 275 -11.17 18.23 21.24
N PRO A 276 -10.71 18.93 22.29
CA PRO A 276 -9.29 18.91 22.69
C PRO A 276 -8.81 17.49 22.98
N ILE A 277 -7.59 17.15 22.53
CA ILE A 277 -7.02 15.81 22.78
C ILE A 277 -6.91 15.50 24.28
N ASP A 278 -6.64 16.52 25.10
CA ASP A 278 -6.51 16.40 26.57
C ASP A 278 -7.83 16.02 27.26
N ASP A 279 -8.97 16.14 26.56
CA ASP A 279 -10.29 15.74 27.07
C ASP A 279 -10.58 14.24 26.80
N LEU A 280 -9.74 13.54 26.04
CA LEU A 280 -9.87 12.10 25.83
C LEU A 280 -9.58 11.33 27.11
N LYS A 281 -10.43 10.36 27.41
CA LYS A 281 -10.25 9.49 28.58
C LYS A 281 -9.16 8.45 28.32
N PRO A 282 -8.51 7.92 29.36
CA PRO A 282 -7.74 6.69 29.23
C PRO A 282 -8.62 5.55 28.70
N LEU A 283 -8.02 4.64 27.93
CA LEU A 283 -8.72 3.53 27.28
C LEU A 283 -9.50 2.67 28.30
N GLU A 284 -8.97 2.52 29.50
CA GLU A 284 -9.59 1.74 30.58
C GLU A 284 -10.91 2.34 31.10
N GLU A 285 -11.10 3.65 30.92
CA GLU A 285 -12.22 4.45 31.44
C GLU A 285 -13.26 4.82 30.36
N MET A 286 -13.00 4.45 29.11
CA MET A 286 -13.90 4.70 27.97
C MET A 286 -15.15 3.81 28.01
N ASN A 287 -16.21 4.27 27.34
CA ASN A 287 -17.45 3.53 27.22
C ASN A 287 -17.51 2.77 25.89
N PHE A 288 -17.38 1.45 25.96
CA PHE A 288 -17.41 0.54 24.80
C PHE A 288 -18.79 -0.10 24.56
N GLU A 289 -19.81 0.28 25.35
CA GLU A 289 -21.19 -0.20 25.18
C GLU A 289 -22.06 0.79 24.40
N PHE A 290 -21.50 1.90 23.91
CA PHE A 290 -22.27 2.94 23.27
C PHE A 290 -22.69 2.54 21.86
N GLY A 291 -23.99 2.42 21.58
CA GLY A 291 -24.51 2.47 20.23
C GLY A 291 -26.03 2.56 20.16
N ASP A 292 -26.54 3.73 19.77
CA ASP A 292 -27.90 3.84 19.28
C ASP A 292 -27.92 3.26 17.85
N ALA A 293 -28.32 1.99 17.69
CA ALA A 293 -28.40 1.33 16.39
C ALA A 293 -29.40 2.00 15.41
N SER A 294 -30.17 2.98 15.88
CA SER A 294 -31.02 3.86 15.06
C SER A 294 -30.39 5.22 14.75
N SER A 295 -29.12 5.44 15.12
CA SER A 295 -28.41 6.67 14.81
C SER A 295 -28.01 6.72 13.34
N GLU A 296 -28.51 7.72 12.63
CA GLU A 296 -28.21 8.02 11.22
C GLU A 296 -27.60 9.43 11.14
N ARG A 297 -26.69 9.77 12.06
CA ARG A 297 -26.12 11.14 12.13
C ARG A 297 -25.18 11.45 10.97
N PHE A 298 -24.49 10.42 10.48
CA PHE A 298 -23.52 10.47 9.40
C PHE A 298 -23.29 9.04 8.89
N MET A 299 -22.69 8.91 7.72
CA MET A 299 -22.27 7.63 7.15
C MET A 299 -21.15 6.99 7.97
N GLY A 300 -21.23 5.68 8.21
CA GLY A 300 -20.33 4.93 9.09
C GLY A 300 -20.72 4.99 10.58
N ASP A 301 -21.92 5.49 10.93
CA ASP A 301 -22.44 5.40 12.31
C ASP A 301 -22.98 3.98 12.59
N TRP A 302 -23.53 3.74 13.78
CA TRP A 302 -24.00 2.44 14.23
C TRP A 302 -25.02 1.76 13.30
N HIS A 303 -25.82 2.51 12.56
CA HIS A 303 -26.78 1.94 11.62
C HIS A 303 -26.12 1.21 10.44
N ASP A 304 -24.92 1.65 10.04
CA ASP A 304 -24.18 1.12 8.89
C ASP A 304 -23.36 -0.13 9.24
N ARG A 305 -23.29 -0.48 10.53
CA ARG A 305 -22.62 -1.70 10.98
C ARG A 305 -23.47 -2.91 10.55
N ASP A 306 -22.92 -3.75 9.68
CA ASP A 306 -23.47 -5.04 9.25
C ASP A 306 -22.62 -6.23 9.76
N GLU A 307 -22.90 -7.46 9.33
CA GLU A 307 -22.14 -8.65 9.74
C GLU A 307 -20.64 -8.58 9.44
N SER A 308 -20.23 -7.87 8.38
CA SER A 308 -18.81 -7.72 8.00
C SER A 308 -18.13 -6.55 8.70
N HIS A 309 -18.90 -5.60 9.22
CA HIS A 309 -18.37 -4.38 9.85
C HIS A 309 -18.63 -4.31 11.36
N GLN A 310 -19.17 -5.34 12.03
CA GLN A 310 -19.40 -5.31 13.50
C GLN A 310 -18.12 -5.32 14.35
N HIS A 311 -16.96 -5.60 13.78
CA HIS A 311 -15.72 -5.75 14.53
C HIS A 311 -15.22 -4.41 15.08
N PRO A 312 -14.57 -4.39 16.26
CA PRO A 312 -14.04 -3.14 16.81
C PRO A 312 -12.97 -2.54 15.88
N SER A 313 -12.96 -1.21 15.76
CA SER A 313 -12.07 -0.49 14.85
C SER A 313 -11.54 0.80 15.45
N ALA A 314 -10.45 1.30 14.88
CA ALA A 314 -9.80 2.54 15.25
C ALA A 314 -10.29 3.68 14.35
N MET A 315 -11.06 4.61 14.90
CA MET A 315 -11.43 5.84 14.21
C MET A 315 -10.28 6.84 14.27
N LEU A 316 -9.83 7.31 13.10
CA LEU A 316 -8.70 8.21 12.97
C LEU A 316 -9.18 9.66 12.87
N PHE A 317 -8.58 10.52 13.70
CA PHE A 317 -8.78 11.97 13.69
C PHE A 317 -7.47 12.68 13.39
N ARG A 318 -7.54 13.79 12.66
CA ARG A 318 -6.40 14.67 12.48
C ARG A 318 -6.23 15.58 13.69
N VAL A 319 -4.97 15.89 14.02
CA VAL A 319 -4.59 16.91 14.99
C VAL A 319 -3.37 17.69 14.48
N THR A 320 -3.27 18.99 14.78
CA THR A 320 -2.10 19.83 14.46
C THR A 320 -1.40 20.31 15.73
N GLN A 321 -0.13 20.72 15.61
CA GLN A 321 0.62 21.27 16.75
C GLN A 321 0.00 22.58 17.27
N GLU A 322 -0.50 23.43 16.39
CA GLU A 322 -1.08 24.73 16.70
C GLU A 322 -2.49 24.63 17.27
N ASN A 323 -3.25 23.62 16.85
CA ASN A 323 -4.62 23.35 17.27
C ASN A 323 -4.78 21.87 17.68
N PRO A 324 -4.52 21.51 18.95
CA PRO A 324 -4.54 20.13 19.43
C PRO A 324 -5.98 19.66 19.73
N VAL A 325 -6.86 19.74 18.72
CA VAL A 325 -8.24 19.24 18.77
C VAL A 325 -8.43 18.16 17.70
N LEU A 326 -9.33 17.21 17.98
CA LEU A 326 -9.75 16.20 17.03
C LEU A 326 -10.54 16.86 15.89
N GLU A 327 -10.08 16.68 14.66
CA GLU A 327 -10.74 17.16 13.46
C GLU A 327 -11.15 15.97 12.57
N SER A 328 -12.43 15.91 12.22
CA SER A 328 -12.98 14.96 11.23
C SER A 328 -12.61 15.41 9.81
N PHE A 329 -11.34 15.23 9.46
CA PHE A 329 -10.74 15.59 8.17
C PHE A 329 -10.88 17.07 7.76
N PHE A 330 -10.06 17.48 6.80
CA PHE A 330 -9.56 18.84 6.62
C PHE A 330 -10.58 19.85 6.05
N GLU A 331 -11.21 20.68 6.88
CA GLU A 331 -11.72 21.98 6.41
C GLU A 331 -10.52 22.83 5.92
N GLY A 332 -10.23 22.84 4.61
CA GLY A 332 -9.21 23.71 4.01
C GLY A 332 -7.95 23.06 3.43
N PHE A 333 -7.95 21.76 3.10
CA PHE A 333 -6.84 21.16 2.33
C PHE A 333 -6.71 21.72 0.90
N GLU A 334 -7.63 22.59 0.46
CA GLU A 334 -7.63 23.25 -0.85
C GLU A 334 -6.32 24.01 -1.15
N ASP A 335 -5.54 24.39 -0.14
CA ASP A 335 -4.34 25.23 -0.29
C ASP A 335 -2.99 24.54 0.01
N GLN A 336 -2.93 23.27 0.42
CA GLN A 336 -1.67 22.62 0.84
C GLN A 336 -1.16 21.58 -0.18
N ASN A 337 -0.65 22.07 -1.31
CA ASN A 337 -0.07 21.25 -2.40
C ASN A 337 1.26 20.52 -2.06
N ALA A 338 1.65 20.38 -0.79
CA ALA A 338 2.90 19.70 -0.43
C ALA A 338 2.95 19.28 1.06
N MET A 339 2.16 18.28 1.45
CA MET A 339 2.41 17.55 2.69
C MET A 339 3.54 16.55 2.45
N MET A 340 4.58 16.59 3.29
CA MET A 340 5.62 15.57 3.34
C MET A 340 5.19 14.51 4.36
N PHE A 341 4.72 13.37 3.87
CA PHE A 341 4.35 12.25 4.73
C PHE A 341 5.58 11.57 5.32
N MET A 342 5.47 11.21 6.59
CA MET A 342 6.48 10.43 7.29
C MET A 342 6.50 9.00 6.73
N ARG A 343 7.71 8.47 6.54
CA ARG A 343 7.98 7.07 6.22
C ARG A 343 8.94 6.57 7.28
N THR A 344 8.76 5.33 7.74
CA THR A 344 9.67 4.75 8.73
C THR A 344 11.04 4.48 8.10
N ASP A 345 12.07 4.37 8.94
CA ASP A 345 13.43 4.06 8.47
C ASP A 345 13.48 2.68 7.78
N GLU A 346 12.73 1.70 8.31
CA GLU A 346 12.63 0.35 7.74
C GLU A 346 11.97 0.38 6.35
N GLU A 347 10.87 1.12 6.20
CA GLU A 347 10.22 1.30 4.91
C GLU A 347 11.12 2.01 3.89
N THR A 348 11.77 3.09 4.31
CA THR A 348 12.67 3.86 3.45
C THR A 348 13.85 3.01 2.98
N ALA A 349 14.37 2.13 3.86
CA ALA A 349 15.41 1.19 3.53
C ALA A 349 14.94 0.13 2.50
N ASP A 350 13.75 -0.44 2.66
CA ASP A 350 13.19 -1.41 1.69
C ASP A 350 12.92 -0.75 0.33
N MET A 351 12.33 0.45 0.31
CA MET A 351 12.13 1.24 -0.91
C MET A 351 13.45 1.47 -1.66
N SER A 352 14.51 1.90 -0.95
CA SER A 352 15.84 2.09 -1.53
C SER A 352 16.42 0.79 -2.07
N ARG A 353 16.33 -0.31 -1.31
CA ARG A 353 16.81 -1.62 -1.73
C ARG A 353 16.11 -2.09 -3.01
N LYS A 354 14.78 -1.97 -3.05
CA LYS A 354 13.94 -2.33 -4.19
C LYS A 354 14.25 -1.48 -5.43
N ALA A 355 14.38 -0.16 -5.26
CA ALA A 355 14.77 0.74 -6.34
C ALA A 355 16.15 0.40 -6.93
N LYS A 356 17.12 0.05 -6.07
CA LYS A 356 18.47 -0.37 -6.47
C LYS A 356 18.49 -1.70 -7.22
N LEU A 357 17.76 -2.71 -6.72
CA LEU A 357 17.67 -4.02 -7.36
C LEU A 357 17.01 -3.94 -8.73
N ARG A 358 15.94 -3.14 -8.83
CA ARG A 358 15.15 -2.99 -10.05
C ARG A 358 15.66 -1.88 -10.98
N TRP A 359 16.87 -1.36 -10.73
CA TRP A 359 17.51 -0.29 -11.52
C TRP A 359 17.70 -0.67 -12.99
N GLU A 360 17.94 -1.95 -13.28
CA GLU A 360 18.10 -2.42 -14.67
C GLU A 360 16.83 -2.24 -15.50
N TYR A 361 15.64 -2.40 -14.91
CA TYR A 361 14.38 -2.12 -15.60
C TYR A 361 14.25 -0.65 -15.93
N PHE A 362 14.59 0.23 -14.99
CA PHE A 362 14.55 1.68 -15.21
C PHE A 362 15.51 2.10 -16.34
N THR A 363 16.77 1.67 -16.27
CA THR A 363 17.76 2.03 -17.30
C THR A 363 17.42 1.45 -18.67
N HIS A 364 16.85 0.23 -18.73
CA HIS A 364 16.34 -0.33 -19.97
C HIS A 364 15.23 0.55 -20.58
N MET A 365 14.28 1.02 -19.76
CA MET A 365 13.24 1.93 -20.25
C MET A 365 13.82 3.29 -20.67
N LEU A 366 14.79 3.81 -19.91
CA LEU A 366 15.46 5.07 -20.22
C LEU A 366 16.28 4.98 -21.53
N ASP A 367 16.94 3.86 -21.82
CA ASP A 367 17.67 3.62 -23.07
C ASP A 367 16.75 3.60 -24.30
N ASN A 368 15.57 3.01 -24.14
CA ASN A 368 14.61 2.82 -25.22
C ASN A 368 13.75 4.08 -25.47
N TYR A 369 13.29 4.73 -24.40
CA TYR A 369 12.25 5.77 -24.43
C TYR A 369 12.68 7.10 -23.80
N GLY A 370 13.82 7.16 -23.11
CA GLY A 370 14.33 8.38 -22.50
C GLY A 370 14.75 9.44 -23.52
N PRO A 371 14.90 10.70 -23.07
CA PRO A 371 15.33 11.79 -23.92
C PRO A 371 16.71 11.50 -24.52
N LYS A 372 16.76 11.34 -25.85
CA LYS A 372 18.03 11.09 -26.55
C LYS A 372 18.79 12.39 -26.68
N PRO A 373 20.11 12.44 -26.39
CA PRO A 373 20.89 13.64 -26.57
C PRO A 373 20.82 14.08 -28.04
N VAL A 374 20.30 15.28 -28.30
CA VAL A 374 20.32 15.87 -29.63
C VAL A 374 21.78 16.03 -30.01
N ALA A 375 22.25 15.21 -30.95
CA ALA A 375 23.59 15.35 -31.50
C ALA A 375 23.71 16.77 -32.07
N GLN A 376 24.47 17.63 -31.39
CA GLN A 376 24.83 18.93 -31.95
C GLN A 376 25.57 18.67 -33.27
N LYS A 377 24.85 18.78 -34.40
CA LYS A 377 25.48 18.82 -35.71
C LYS A 377 26.38 20.05 -35.69
N LYS A 378 27.69 19.85 -35.55
CA LYS A 378 28.73 20.86 -35.81
C LYS A 378 28.76 21.16 -37.32
N GLY A 379 27.68 21.75 -37.81
CA GLY A 379 27.56 22.27 -39.16
C GLY A 379 27.74 23.78 -39.11
N PHE A 380 28.80 24.28 -39.75
CA PHE A 380 29.19 25.70 -39.84
C PHE A 380 28.13 26.62 -40.51
N PHE A 381 26.92 26.11 -40.81
CA PHE A 381 25.82 26.80 -41.48
C PHE A 381 24.53 26.92 -40.64
N ALA A 382 24.46 26.38 -39.41
CA ALA A 382 23.25 26.45 -38.58
C ALA A 382 22.93 27.86 -38.03
N LYS A 383 23.84 28.83 -38.15
CA LYS A 383 23.62 30.23 -37.70
C LYS A 383 22.58 31.02 -38.50
N PHE A 384 22.04 30.48 -39.60
CA PHE A 384 21.14 31.22 -40.50
C PHE A 384 19.68 30.74 -40.55
N LEU A 385 19.32 29.68 -39.83
CA LEU A 385 17.92 29.30 -39.65
C LEU A 385 17.61 29.27 -38.15
N GLY A 386 17.13 30.40 -37.64
CA GLY A 386 16.42 30.46 -36.37
C GLY A 386 15.08 29.76 -36.51
N LYS A 387 15.09 28.43 -36.36
CA LYS A 387 13.96 27.68 -35.84
C LYS A 387 14.46 27.05 -34.55
N ASN A 388 13.92 27.51 -33.42
CA ASN A 388 13.86 26.65 -32.26
C ASN A 388 13.10 25.40 -32.75
N GLU A 389 13.80 24.29 -32.91
CA GLU A 389 13.14 23.00 -32.82
C GLU A 389 12.60 22.97 -31.39
N GLU A 390 11.31 23.30 -31.23
CA GLU A 390 10.56 22.92 -30.04
C GLU A 390 10.83 21.43 -29.88
N ALA A 391 11.56 21.07 -28.82
CA ALA A 391 11.69 19.67 -28.44
C ALA A 391 10.26 19.19 -28.24
N GLU A 392 9.82 18.23 -29.05
CA GLU A 392 8.55 17.55 -28.76
C GLU A 392 8.63 17.08 -27.31
N ASP A 393 7.71 17.57 -26.47
CA ASP A 393 7.60 17.09 -25.10
C ASP A 393 7.38 15.58 -25.19
N SER A 394 8.39 14.85 -24.75
CA SER A 394 8.34 13.40 -24.69
C SER A 394 7.19 13.02 -23.76
N GLU A 395 6.30 12.13 -24.21
CA GLU A 395 5.26 11.54 -23.36
C GLU A 395 5.86 10.76 -22.18
N TRP A 396 7.16 10.41 -22.26
CA TRP A 396 7.91 9.77 -21.21
C TRP A 396 8.69 10.78 -20.37
N ARG A 397 8.56 10.66 -19.04
CA ARG A 397 9.38 11.38 -18.06
C ARG A 397 10.00 10.39 -17.08
N PHE A 398 11.27 10.59 -16.76
CA PHE A 398 12.04 9.72 -15.89
C PHE A 398 12.58 10.54 -14.73
N LEU A 399 12.31 10.11 -13.50
CA LEU A 399 12.80 10.75 -12.28
C LEU A 399 13.48 9.70 -11.38
N VAL A 400 14.61 10.07 -10.80
CA VAL A 400 15.34 9.26 -9.81
C VAL A 400 15.41 10.04 -8.51
N LYS A 401 14.99 9.44 -7.40
CA LYS A 401 15.08 10.04 -6.07
C LYS A 401 16.34 9.57 -5.39
N CYS A 402 17.21 10.50 -4.97
CA CYS A 402 18.46 10.17 -4.30
C CYS A 402 18.50 10.75 -2.89
N GLY A 403 18.99 9.96 -1.93
CA GLY A 403 19.26 10.40 -0.57
C GLY A 403 20.66 11.00 -0.49
N ILE A 404 20.76 12.32 -0.33
CA ILE A 404 22.04 13.03 -0.26
C ILE A 404 22.36 13.37 1.19
N GLY A 405 23.52 12.89 1.65
CA GLY A 405 23.99 13.12 3.01
C GLY A 405 24.25 14.62 3.29
N TYR A 406 23.82 15.07 4.47
CA TYR A 406 24.17 16.38 5.03
C TYR A 406 24.52 16.26 6.51
N HIS A 407 25.18 17.28 7.04
CA HIS A 407 25.48 17.42 8.45
C HIS A 407 24.81 18.68 8.99
N ASP A 408 23.92 18.52 9.98
CA ASP A 408 23.39 19.62 10.77
C ASP A 408 24.36 19.95 11.90
N ALA A 409 25.01 21.10 11.78
CA ALA A 409 26.00 21.56 12.76
C ALA A 409 25.37 22.10 14.06
N GLU A 410 24.08 22.45 14.07
CA GLU A 410 23.38 22.93 15.27
C GLU A 410 22.96 21.76 16.15
N GLU A 411 22.51 20.66 15.54
CA GLU A 411 22.05 19.46 16.24
C GLU A 411 23.12 18.35 16.35
N ASP A 412 24.29 18.54 15.72
CA ASP A 412 25.36 17.52 15.61
C ASP A 412 24.81 16.19 15.05
N PHE A 413 24.05 16.30 13.96
CA PHE A 413 23.27 15.22 13.37
C PHE A 413 23.66 15.02 11.90
N ASP A 414 23.95 13.78 11.52
CA ASP A 414 24.14 13.41 10.11
C ASP A 414 22.81 12.86 9.57
N GLY A 415 22.30 13.52 8.53
CA GLY A 415 21.02 13.19 7.92
C GLY A 415 21.14 12.93 6.42
N HIS A 416 20.05 12.48 5.80
CA HIS A 416 19.91 12.41 4.35
C HIS A 416 18.72 13.27 3.91
N GLU A 417 18.92 14.10 2.90
CA GLU A 417 17.84 14.78 2.22
C GLU A 417 17.52 14.05 0.92
N HIS A 418 16.29 13.60 0.77
CA HIS A 418 15.88 12.88 -0.43
C HIS A 418 15.34 13.84 -1.49
N MET A 419 16.04 13.92 -2.62
CA MET A 419 15.75 14.86 -3.70
C MET A 419 15.54 14.15 -5.02
N TRP A 420 14.72 14.75 -5.90
CA TRP A 420 14.40 14.21 -7.22
C TRP A 420 15.35 14.78 -8.29
N PHE A 421 15.78 13.91 -9.19
CA PHE A 421 16.68 14.22 -10.29
C PHE A 421 16.12 13.71 -11.61
N GLU A 422 16.23 14.53 -12.66
CA GLU A 422 16.04 14.09 -14.05
C GLU A 422 17.37 13.54 -14.60
N PRO A 423 17.44 12.27 -15.02
CA PRO A 423 18.69 11.69 -15.52
C PRO A 423 19.09 12.32 -16.86
N VAL A 424 20.35 12.74 -16.96
CA VAL A 424 20.96 13.40 -18.13
C VAL A 424 21.83 12.41 -18.92
N SER A 425 22.60 11.58 -18.22
CA SER A 425 23.42 10.52 -18.80
C SER A 425 23.64 9.40 -17.78
N TRP A 426 23.86 8.16 -18.22
CA TRP A 426 24.14 7.03 -17.33
C TRP A 426 25.10 6.04 -17.99
N ASN A 427 25.82 5.30 -17.15
CA ASN A 427 26.71 4.22 -17.53
C ASN A 427 26.85 3.24 -16.36
N GLY A 428 26.14 2.11 -16.44
CA GLY A 428 26.10 1.13 -15.35
C GLY A 428 25.55 1.75 -14.06
N ASP A 429 26.35 1.73 -13.00
CA ASP A 429 25.97 2.23 -11.68
C ASP A 429 26.21 3.74 -11.48
N GLN A 430 26.63 4.48 -12.50
CA GLN A 430 26.87 5.93 -12.42
C GLN A 430 25.94 6.69 -13.36
N PHE A 431 25.43 7.84 -12.91
CA PHE A 431 24.62 8.72 -13.75
C PHE A 431 24.80 10.20 -13.39
N GLU A 432 24.54 11.07 -14.34
CA GLU A 432 24.41 12.52 -14.11
C GLU A 432 22.93 12.86 -13.99
N GLY A 433 22.54 13.53 -12.92
CA GLY A 433 21.15 13.93 -12.66
C GLY A 433 21.00 15.44 -12.53
N ARG A 434 19.98 16.02 -13.17
CA ARG A 434 19.58 17.41 -12.97
C ARG A 434 18.62 17.49 -11.78
N LEU A 435 18.97 18.23 -10.74
CA LEU A 435 18.12 18.42 -9.56
C LEU A 435 16.86 19.22 -9.94
N ILE A 436 15.67 18.75 -9.55
CA ILE A 436 14.39 19.40 -9.91
C ILE A 436 13.63 20.04 -8.74
N ASN A 437 14.09 19.86 -7.50
CA ASN A 437 13.50 20.51 -6.33
C ASN A 437 14.54 21.32 -5.55
N HIS A 438 14.08 22.36 -4.85
CA HIS A 438 14.92 23.17 -3.99
C HIS A 438 15.36 22.37 -2.74
N PRO A 439 16.68 22.28 -2.44
CA PRO A 439 17.14 21.64 -1.21
C PRO A 439 16.82 22.47 0.04
N PHE A 440 16.49 21.80 1.13
CA PHE A 440 16.28 22.39 2.45
C PHE A 440 17.55 22.36 3.31
N TYR A 441 18.25 21.22 3.34
CA TYR A 441 19.39 20.95 4.23
C TYR A 441 20.72 20.86 3.48
N VAL A 442 20.71 20.37 2.25
CA VAL A 442 21.90 20.21 1.39
C VAL A 442 22.27 21.54 0.72
N LYS A 443 22.93 22.43 1.48
CA LYS A 443 23.23 23.83 1.09
C LYS A 443 24.18 24.00 -0.09
N ASN A 444 24.88 22.94 -0.50
CA ASN A 444 25.84 22.93 -1.60
C ASN A 444 25.24 22.49 -2.93
N MET A 445 23.93 22.17 -2.98
CA MET A 445 23.21 21.85 -4.21
C MET A 445 22.18 22.93 -4.54
N GLN A 446 21.86 23.08 -5.82
CA GLN A 446 20.94 24.08 -6.35
C GLN A 446 20.03 23.46 -7.40
N GLU A 447 18.75 23.80 -7.33
CA GLU A 447 17.75 23.40 -8.32
C GLU A 447 18.20 23.79 -9.74
N GLY A 448 18.03 22.86 -10.69
CA GLY A 448 18.38 23.04 -12.10
C GLY A 448 19.82 22.69 -12.47
N GLU A 449 20.73 22.55 -11.49
CA GLU A 449 22.11 22.10 -11.71
C GLU A 449 22.21 20.58 -11.89
N VAL A 450 23.31 20.14 -12.52
CA VAL A 450 23.58 18.72 -12.82
C VAL A 450 24.69 18.19 -11.93
N TYR A 451 24.44 17.05 -11.29
CA TYR A 451 25.35 16.43 -10.33
C TYR A 451 25.67 14.98 -10.70
N PRO A 452 26.90 14.51 -10.44
CA PRO A 452 27.23 13.10 -10.55
C PRO A 452 26.61 12.33 -9.37
N LEU A 453 25.97 11.21 -9.68
CA LEU A 453 25.27 10.33 -8.75
C LEU A 453 25.59 8.88 -9.08
N THR A 454 25.30 7.99 -8.13
CA THR A 454 25.54 6.55 -8.23
C THR A 454 24.30 5.76 -7.85
N ARG A 455 24.28 4.47 -8.20
CA ARG A 455 23.21 3.55 -7.79
C ARG A 455 23.04 3.52 -6.28
N ASP A 456 24.11 3.68 -5.51
CA ASP A 456 24.07 3.65 -4.05
C ASP A 456 23.31 4.85 -3.45
N ASP A 457 23.23 5.96 -4.18
CA ASP A 457 22.50 7.16 -3.78
C ASP A 457 20.98 7.00 -3.99
N ILE A 458 20.54 6.02 -4.81
CA ILE A 458 19.14 5.85 -5.21
C ILE A 458 18.29 5.40 -4.01
N THR A 459 17.17 6.08 -3.81
CA THR A 459 16.20 5.76 -2.76
C THR A 459 14.83 5.42 -3.33
N ASP A 460 14.54 5.89 -4.55
CA ASP A 460 13.36 5.53 -5.32
C ASP A 460 13.55 5.98 -6.79
N TRP A 461 12.65 5.60 -7.68
CA TRP A 461 12.54 6.19 -9.01
C TRP A 461 11.11 6.08 -9.55
N THR A 462 10.72 6.98 -10.45
CA THR A 462 9.41 6.95 -11.09
C THR A 462 9.56 7.24 -12.58
N ILE A 463 8.83 6.48 -13.38
CA ILE A 463 8.64 6.72 -14.81
C ILE A 463 7.19 7.16 -15.01
N TYR A 464 6.98 8.31 -15.64
CA TYR A 464 5.67 8.73 -16.10
C TYR A 464 5.55 8.46 -17.59
N PHE A 465 4.41 7.91 -17.98
CA PHE A 465 4.05 7.72 -19.37
C PHE A 465 2.53 7.84 -19.50
N GLN A 466 2.10 8.75 -20.38
CA GLN A 466 0.68 9.15 -20.48
C GLN A 466 0.17 9.62 -19.10
N ASP A 467 -0.98 9.13 -18.67
CA ASP A 467 -1.58 9.42 -17.36
C ASP A 467 -1.09 8.45 -16.25
N GLY A 468 -0.15 7.55 -16.57
CA GLY A 468 0.36 6.53 -15.65
C GLY A 468 1.67 6.94 -14.97
N SER A 469 1.89 6.38 -13.78
CA SER A 469 3.19 6.39 -13.09
C SER A 469 3.61 4.96 -12.76
N TYR A 470 4.90 4.68 -12.97
CA TYR A 470 5.49 3.36 -12.81
C TYR A 470 6.70 3.46 -11.90
N THR A 471 6.70 2.67 -10.84
CA THR A 471 7.66 2.68 -9.74
C THR A 471 8.43 1.36 -9.74
N PRO A 472 9.40 1.16 -8.82
CA PRO A 472 10.03 -0.14 -8.66
C PRO A 472 9.02 -1.28 -8.47
N ASP A 473 7.87 -1.03 -7.82
CA ASP A 473 6.82 -2.02 -7.59
C ASP A 473 5.97 -2.36 -8.81
N THR A 474 5.86 -1.44 -9.78
CA THR A 474 4.89 -1.54 -10.88
C THR A 474 5.49 -1.53 -12.28
N ILE A 475 6.82 -1.44 -12.41
CA ILE A 475 7.52 -1.38 -13.69
C ILE A 475 7.25 -2.57 -14.61
N TYR A 476 6.94 -3.75 -14.07
CA TYR A 476 6.57 -4.93 -14.84
C TYR A 476 5.38 -4.71 -15.78
N LYS A 477 4.49 -3.77 -15.44
CA LYS A 477 3.34 -3.39 -16.27
C LYS A 477 3.74 -2.82 -17.62
N LEU A 478 4.95 -2.29 -17.75
CA LEU A 478 5.51 -1.80 -19.02
C LEU A 478 6.25 -2.88 -19.82
N LEU A 479 6.48 -4.06 -19.24
CA LEU A 479 7.26 -5.15 -19.83
C LEU A 479 6.39 -6.28 -20.39
N SER A 480 5.09 -6.27 -20.08
CA SER A 480 4.20 -7.41 -20.35
C SER A 480 3.80 -7.50 -21.83
N GLY A 481 3.97 -8.72 -22.36
CA GLY A 481 3.75 -9.12 -23.75
C GLY A 481 4.81 -10.12 -24.24
N ALA A 482 6.09 -9.91 -23.88
CA ALA A 482 7.19 -10.79 -24.32
C ALA A 482 8.46 -10.81 -23.44
N GLN A 483 8.56 -10.01 -22.37
CA GLN A 483 9.83 -9.83 -21.63
C GLN A 483 9.81 -10.35 -20.17
N VAL A 484 8.70 -10.92 -19.68
CA VAL A 484 8.56 -11.42 -18.30
C VAL A 484 8.38 -12.96 -18.25
N HIS A 485 8.73 -13.66 -19.32
CA HIS A 485 8.69 -15.13 -19.41
C HIS A 485 10.03 -15.71 -19.80
#